data_AF-A0A163JC28-F1
#
_entry.id   AF-A0A163JC28-F1
#
_cell.length_a   1.000
_cell.length_b   1.000
_cell.length_c   1.000
_cell.angle_alpha   90.00
_cell.angle_beta   90.00
_cell.angle_gamma   90.00
#
_symmetry.space_group_name_H-M   'P 1'
#
loop_
_entity.id
_entity.type
_entity.pdbx_description
1 polymer ?
#
loop_
_entity_poly.entity_id
_entity_poly.type
_entity_poly.pdbx_seq_one_letter_code
_entity_poly.pdbx_strand_id
1 'polypeptide(L)'
;MPPKQLGGYLEKNYGWDVLAARSIWAFGPDDMGPNILMDDTLPSEVDKKLLYSVKDSIRQGFQWGTREGPLCDEQIQAPADCVESVYAVLQRRRGHVTQDIPKAGSPLYTVKAFIPLIDACGFETDLRTHTQGQAFCQQLFDHWQIVPGDPLDASIVLRPLETSSAQHLARDFMVKTRRRKGLSEDVSINKYFDDPMLMALASSDILGGGMSTD
;
A
#
# COMPACT_ATOMS: atom_id res chain seq x y z
N MET A 1 6.59 -5.32 -22.10
CA MET A 1 6.95 -4.38 -23.18
C MET A 1 8.46 -4.32 -23.31
N PRO A 2 9.06 -4.30 -24.51
CA PRO A 2 10.52 -4.13 -24.67
C PRO A 2 11.01 -2.81 -24.04
N PRO A 3 12.16 -2.77 -23.35
CA PRO A 3 12.63 -1.59 -22.59
C PRO A 3 12.72 -0.29 -23.41
N LYS A 4 13.10 -0.39 -24.69
CA LYS A 4 13.18 0.77 -25.59
C LYS A 4 11.81 1.39 -25.90
N GLN A 5 10.78 0.55 -26.00
CA GLN A 5 9.41 1.01 -26.24
C GLN A 5 8.79 1.58 -24.96
N LEU A 6 9.10 0.97 -23.81
CA LEU A 6 8.70 1.47 -22.50
C LEU A 6 9.29 2.86 -22.22
N GLY A 7 10.58 3.06 -22.53
CA GLY A 7 11.24 4.35 -22.37
C GLY A 7 10.56 5.46 -23.16
N GLY A 8 10.26 5.21 -24.44
CA GLY A 8 9.55 6.18 -25.28
C GLY A 8 8.10 6.43 -24.85
N TYR A 9 7.44 5.45 -24.24
CA TYR A 9 6.10 5.61 -23.68
C TYR A 9 6.10 6.52 -22.44
N LEU A 10 7.09 6.35 -21.54
CA LEU A 10 7.22 7.16 -20.33
C LEU A 10 7.63 8.61 -20.64
N GLU A 11 8.54 8.79 -21.59
CA GLU A 11 8.94 10.11 -22.09
C GLU A 11 7.71 10.86 -22.64
N LYS A 12 6.94 10.22 -23.52
CA LYS A 12 5.82 10.87 -24.22
C LYS A 12 4.62 11.16 -23.34
N ASN A 13 4.26 10.25 -22.43
CA ASN A 13 3.01 10.35 -21.66
C ASN A 13 3.20 10.95 -20.26
N TYR A 14 4.38 10.81 -19.66
CA TYR A 14 4.66 11.23 -18.29
C TYR A 14 5.83 12.21 -18.18
N GLY A 15 6.44 12.62 -19.30
CA GLY A 15 7.53 13.61 -19.31
C GLY A 15 8.82 13.11 -18.66
N TRP A 16 9.05 11.80 -18.64
CA TRP A 16 10.25 11.22 -18.04
C TRP A 16 11.50 11.56 -18.85
N ASP A 17 12.61 11.75 -18.13
CA ASP A 17 13.92 11.84 -18.77
C ASP A 17 14.30 10.52 -19.46
N VAL A 18 15.01 10.64 -20.59
CA VAL A 18 15.34 9.50 -21.45
C VAL A 18 16.32 8.55 -20.77
N LEU A 19 17.22 9.05 -19.93
CA LEU A 19 18.17 8.21 -19.19
C LEU A 19 17.43 7.45 -18.08
N ALA A 20 16.59 8.16 -17.33
CA ALA A 20 15.76 7.57 -16.27
C ALA A 20 14.81 6.48 -16.80
N ALA A 21 14.14 6.75 -17.91
CA ALA A 21 13.21 5.80 -18.50
C ALA A 21 13.89 4.53 -19.06
N ARG A 22 15.21 4.59 -19.35
CA ARG A 22 16.00 3.46 -19.83
C ARG A 22 16.64 2.64 -18.70
N SER A 23 16.71 3.17 -17.49
CA SER A 23 17.34 2.51 -16.34
C SER A 23 16.36 1.80 -15.42
N ILE A 24 15.11 1.63 -15.85
CA ILE A 24 14.11 0.82 -15.14
C ILE A 24 14.53 -0.66 -15.11
N TRP A 25 14.55 -1.24 -13.92
CA TRP A 25 14.94 -2.62 -13.67
C TRP A 25 13.76 -3.56 -13.46
N ALA A 26 12.73 -3.12 -12.76
CA ALA A 26 11.57 -3.97 -12.45
C ALA A 26 10.32 -3.13 -12.12
N PHE A 27 9.18 -3.79 -12.25
CA PHE A 27 7.94 -3.40 -11.60
C PHE A 27 7.70 -4.34 -10.40
N GLY A 28 7.01 -3.85 -9.36
CA GLY A 28 6.75 -4.62 -8.13
C GLY A 28 5.34 -4.34 -7.58
N PRO A 29 4.66 -5.31 -6.95
CA PRO A 29 5.14 -6.63 -6.47
C PRO A 29 5.37 -7.71 -7.50
N ASP A 30 4.70 -7.61 -8.64
CA ASP A 30 4.83 -8.55 -9.74
C ASP A 30 5.41 -7.79 -10.95
N ASP A 31 5.67 -8.48 -12.06
CA ASP A 31 6.18 -7.84 -13.29
C ASP A 31 5.21 -6.80 -13.90
N MET A 32 4.02 -6.63 -13.32
CA MET A 32 2.98 -5.66 -13.70
C MET A 32 2.50 -4.82 -12.50
N GLY A 33 3.26 -4.75 -11.40
CA GLY A 33 2.88 -3.99 -10.22
C GLY A 33 3.07 -2.47 -10.35
N PRO A 34 2.44 -1.65 -9.48
CA PRO A 34 2.45 -0.20 -9.58
C PRO A 34 3.79 0.45 -9.16
N ASN A 35 4.68 -0.30 -8.51
CA ASN A 35 5.96 0.22 -8.04
C ASN A 35 7.04 0.07 -9.12
N ILE A 36 7.96 1.04 -9.22
CA ILE A 36 9.06 1.04 -10.21
C ILE A 36 10.40 1.00 -9.47
N LEU A 37 11.26 0.06 -9.87
CA LEU A 37 12.67 0.03 -9.47
C LEU A 37 13.53 0.59 -10.60
N MET A 38 14.32 1.63 -10.32
CA MET A 38 15.19 2.32 -11.28
C MET A 38 16.64 2.36 -10.77
N ASP A 39 17.59 2.24 -11.69
CA ASP A 39 19.01 2.47 -11.44
C ASP A 39 19.41 3.90 -11.80
N ASP A 40 19.73 4.69 -10.78
CA ASP A 40 20.23 6.06 -10.94
C ASP A 40 21.74 6.18 -10.63
N THR A 41 22.47 5.06 -10.64
CA THR A 41 23.91 5.08 -10.35
C THR A 41 24.72 5.55 -11.57
N LEU A 42 25.75 6.35 -11.33
CA LEU A 42 26.65 6.82 -12.38
C LEU A 42 27.72 5.76 -12.72
N PRO A 43 28.01 5.50 -14.01
CA PRO A 43 29.07 4.57 -14.41
C PRO A 43 30.48 4.96 -13.92
N SER A 44 30.69 6.22 -13.55
CA SER A 44 31.94 6.72 -12.97
C SER A 44 32.12 6.35 -11.50
N GLU A 45 31.03 6.05 -10.79
CA GLU A 45 31.02 5.75 -9.35
C GLU A 45 30.87 4.25 -9.08
N VAL A 46 30.09 3.57 -9.92
CA VAL A 46 29.76 2.15 -9.74
C VAL A 46 30.16 1.35 -10.98
N ASP A 47 30.88 0.24 -10.77
CA ASP A 47 31.13 -0.73 -11.83
C ASP A 47 29.82 -1.41 -12.24
N LYS A 48 29.32 -1.01 -13.42
CA LYS A 48 28.08 -1.55 -13.98
C LYS A 48 28.12 -3.05 -14.20
N LYS A 49 29.29 -3.66 -14.47
CA LYS A 49 29.39 -5.11 -14.65
C LYS A 49 29.12 -5.85 -13.34
N LEU A 50 29.67 -5.35 -12.25
CA LEU A 50 29.43 -5.89 -10.91
C LEU A 50 27.99 -5.61 -10.47
N LEU A 51 27.47 -4.42 -10.73
CA LEU A 51 26.09 -4.08 -10.40
C LEU A 51 25.07 -4.99 -11.11
N TYR A 52 25.32 -5.31 -12.39
CA TYR A 52 24.44 -6.20 -13.14
C TYR A 52 24.52 -7.66 -12.68
N SER A 53 25.58 -8.11 -12.00
CA SER A 53 25.63 -9.47 -11.46
C SER A 53 24.70 -9.66 -10.27
N VAL A 54 24.41 -8.59 -9.50
CA VAL A 54 23.52 -8.61 -8.33
C VAL A 54 22.11 -8.08 -8.62
N LYS A 55 21.84 -7.62 -9.85
CA LYS A 55 20.58 -7.01 -10.27
C LYS A 55 19.36 -7.87 -9.94
N ASP A 56 19.44 -9.17 -10.20
CA ASP A 56 18.31 -10.08 -9.97
C ASP A 56 17.99 -10.25 -8.47
N SER A 57 19.00 -10.23 -7.61
CA SER A 57 18.81 -10.27 -6.15
C SER A 57 18.13 -9.00 -5.64
N ILE A 58 18.52 -7.83 -6.16
CA ILE A 58 17.89 -6.54 -5.81
C ILE A 58 16.43 -6.52 -6.28
N ARG A 59 16.16 -6.98 -7.51
CA ARG A 59 14.80 -7.10 -8.05
C ARG A 59 13.92 -8.00 -7.18
N GLN A 60 14.43 -9.16 -6.74
CA GLN A 60 13.67 -10.07 -5.88
C GLN A 60 13.35 -9.45 -4.52
N GLY A 61 14.33 -8.79 -3.88
CA GLY A 61 14.12 -8.08 -2.62
C GLY A 61 13.07 -6.96 -2.75
N PHE A 62 13.12 -6.20 -3.84
CA PHE A 62 12.14 -5.16 -4.16
C PHE A 62 10.74 -5.74 -4.34
N GLN A 63 10.58 -6.78 -5.17
CA GLN A 63 9.29 -7.43 -5.41
C GLN A 63 8.67 -7.95 -4.12
N TRP A 64 9.47 -8.61 -3.26
CA TRP A 64 9.03 -9.07 -1.94
C TRP A 64 8.62 -7.92 -1.01
N GLY A 65 9.34 -6.80 -1.04
CA GLY A 65 9.03 -5.62 -0.23
C GLY A 65 7.73 -4.94 -0.65
N THR A 66 7.40 -4.97 -1.95
CA THR A 66 6.20 -4.33 -2.51
C THR A 66 4.93 -5.18 -2.45
N ARG A 67 4.97 -6.39 -1.86
CA ARG A 67 3.90 -7.40 -1.91
C ARG A 67 2.89 -7.34 -0.75
N GLU A 68 3.05 -6.47 0.23
CA GLU A 68 2.33 -6.56 1.51
C GLU A 68 1.44 -5.34 1.82
N GLY A 69 0.11 -5.54 1.91
CA GLY A 69 -0.91 -4.55 2.38
C GLY A 69 -2.03 -4.02 1.40
N PRO A 70 -3.05 -4.80 1.01
CA PRO A 70 -3.98 -4.46 -0.10
C PRO A 70 -5.36 -3.89 0.32
N LEU A 71 -6.12 -3.31 -0.63
CA LEU A 71 -7.58 -3.07 -0.56
C LEU A 71 -8.36 -3.92 -1.58
N CYS A 72 -9.64 -4.13 -1.32
CA CYS A 72 -10.55 -4.88 -2.19
C CYS A 72 -11.63 -3.98 -2.80
N ASP A 73 -11.90 -4.18 -4.09
CA ASP A 73 -13.14 -3.77 -4.77
C ASP A 73 -14.25 -4.77 -4.45
N GLU A 74 -15.38 -4.25 -4.01
CA GLU A 74 -16.56 -5.00 -3.59
C GLU A 74 -17.70 -4.67 -4.54
N GLN A 75 -18.05 -5.63 -5.38
CA GLN A 75 -19.26 -5.52 -6.19
C GLN A 75 -20.43 -6.18 -5.44
N ILE A 76 -21.38 -5.36 -5.02
CA ILE A 76 -22.53 -5.78 -4.20
C ILE A 76 -23.80 -5.70 -5.05
N GLN A 77 -24.55 -6.80 -5.09
CA GLN A 77 -25.90 -6.83 -5.64
C GLN A 77 -26.90 -6.91 -4.51
N ALA A 78 -27.83 -5.96 -4.46
CA ALA A 78 -28.87 -5.89 -3.44
C ALA A 78 -30.18 -5.37 -4.04
N PRO A 79 -31.36 -5.80 -3.55
CA PRO A 79 -32.60 -5.13 -3.90
C PRO A 79 -32.66 -3.72 -3.31
N ALA A 80 -33.51 -2.86 -3.90
CA ALA A 80 -33.55 -1.42 -3.61
C ALA A 80 -33.80 -1.06 -2.13
N ASP A 81 -34.57 -1.90 -1.44
CA ASP A 81 -34.90 -1.80 -0.02
C ASP A 81 -33.70 -2.08 0.89
N CYS A 82 -32.76 -2.91 0.43
CA CYS A 82 -31.57 -3.30 1.20
C CYS A 82 -30.36 -2.39 0.97
N VAL A 83 -30.44 -1.44 0.02
CA VAL A 83 -29.31 -0.56 -0.34
C VAL A 83 -28.85 0.28 0.85
N GLU A 84 -29.77 0.84 1.64
CA GLU A 84 -29.41 1.62 2.84
C GLU A 84 -28.65 0.77 3.89
N SER A 85 -29.06 -0.49 4.06
CA SER A 85 -28.36 -1.45 4.92
C SER A 85 -26.94 -1.75 4.41
N VAL A 86 -26.73 -1.81 3.10
CA VAL A 86 -25.40 -1.99 2.48
C VAL A 86 -24.49 -0.80 2.84
N TYR A 87 -24.98 0.44 2.69
CA TYR A 87 -24.22 1.64 3.07
C TYR A 87 -23.85 1.64 4.56
N ALA A 88 -24.78 1.25 5.43
CA ALA A 88 -24.52 1.19 6.88
C ALA A 88 -23.43 0.18 7.25
N VAL A 89 -23.41 -1.01 6.61
CA VAL A 89 -22.37 -2.02 6.85
C VAL A 89 -21.02 -1.57 6.31
N LEU A 90 -20.99 -0.96 5.12
CA LEU A 90 -19.77 -0.42 4.52
C LEU A 90 -19.15 0.70 5.37
N GLN A 91 -19.96 1.64 5.85
CA GLN A 91 -19.48 2.78 6.62
C GLN A 91 -18.82 2.37 7.95
N ARG A 92 -19.31 1.30 8.60
CA ARG A 92 -18.69 0.74 9.81
C ARG A 92 -17.30 0.16 9.57
N ARG A 93 -17.01 -0.26 8.34
CA ARG A 93 -15.76 -0.92 7.94
C ARG A 93 -14.89 -0.02 7.06
N ARG A 94 -15.04 1.31 7.18
CA ARG A 94 -14.30 2.32 6.42
C ARG A 94 -14.42 2.15 4.91
N GLY A 95 -15.50 1.53 4.45
CA GLY A 95 -15.79 1.34 3.04
C GLY A 95 -16.26 2.64 2.40
N HIS A 96 -15.80 2.90 1.17
CA HIS A 96 -16.22 4.04 0.36
C HIS A 96 -16.96 3.55 -0.89
N VAL A 97 -18.22 3.99 -1.04
CA VAL A 97 -19.02 3.66 -2.22
C VAL A 97 -18.63 4.54 -3.38
N THR A 98 -18.24 3.92 -4.49
CA THR A 98 -17.83 4.62 -5.71
C THR A 98 -18.98 4.82 -6.66
N GLN A 99 -19.87 3.85 -6.76
CA GLN A 99 -20.92 3.84 -7.75
C GLN A 99 -22.13 3.04 -7.28
N ASP A 100 -23.30 3.58 -7.54
CA ASP A 100 -24.58 2.94 -7.28
C ASP A 100 -25.43 3.03 -8.56
N ILE A 101 -25.69 1.89 -9.20
CA ILE A 101 -26.45 1.83 -10.46
C ILE A 101 -27.58 0.80 -10.34
N PRO A 102 -28.84 1.18 -10.67
CA PRO A 102 -29.91 0.21 -10.86
C PRO A 102 -29.63 -0.67 -12.09
N LYS A 103 -29.74 -1.99 -11.94
CA LYS A 103 -29.53 -2.93 -13.04
C LYS A 103 -30.74 -2.93 -13.96
N ALA A 104 -30.57 -2.43 -15.19
CA ALA A 104 -31.64 -2.42 -16.19
C ALA A 104 -32.23 -3.82 -16.41
N GLY A 105 -33.57 -3.93 -16.37
CA GLY A 105 -34.29 -5.20 -16.53
C GLY A 105 -34.34 -6.08 -15.28
N SER A 106 -33.90 -5.60 -14.11
CA SER A 106 -33.95 -6.31 -12.83
C SER A 106 -34.32 -5.35 -11.69
N PRO A 107 -34.98 -5.82 -10.61
CA PRO A 107 -35.23 -5.00 -9.42
C PRO A 107 -33.97 -4.80 -8.54
N LEU A 108 -32.80 -5.26 -8.99
CA LEU A 108 -31.54 -5.22 -8.24
C LEU A 108 -30.73 -3.95 -8.54
N TYR A 109 -30.04 -3.47 -7.53
CA TYR A 109 -29.02 -2.44 -7.59
C TYR A 109 -27.64 -3.08 -7.54
N THR A 110 -26.69 -2.47 -8.26
CA THR A 110 -25.27 -2.82 -8.19
C THR A 110 -24.54 -1.67 -7.52
N VAL A 111 -24.10 -1.92 -6.29
CA VAL A 111 -23.29 -0.99 -5.49
C VAL A 111 -21.84 -1.44 -5.60
N LYS A 112 -20.97 -0.56 -6.10
CA LYS A 112 -19.52 -0.76 -6.10
C LYS A 112 -18.91 0.04 -4.97
N ALA A 113 -18.05 -0.59 -4.18
CA ALA A 113 -17.40 0.05 -3.05
C ALA A 113 -15.98 -0.47 -2.87
N PHE A 114 -15.11 0.38 -2.32
CA PHE A 114 -13.79 -0.04 -1.86
C PHE A 114 -13.82 -0.24 -0.36
N ILE A 115 -13.28 -1.37 0.12
CA ILE A 115 -13.07 -1.65 1.53
C ILE A 115 -11.60 -2.01 1.78
N PRO A 116 -10.97 -1.51 2.86
CA PRO A 116 -9.65 -1.99 3.26
C PRO A 116 -9.70 -3.51 3.51
N LEU A 117 -8.77 -4.29 2.94
CA LEU A 117 -8.82 -5.76 3.05
C LEU A 117 -8.77 -6.22 4.52
N ILE A 118 -8.08 -5.47 5.38
CA ILE A 118 -8.02 -5.74 6.82
C ILE A 118 -9.39 -5.66 7.51
N ASP A 119 -10.31 -4.85 6.98
CA ASP A 119 -11.70 -4.70 7.46
C ASP A 119 -12.70 -5.52 6.64
N ALA A 120 -12.27 -6.18 5.57
CA ALA A 120 -13.11 -7.00 4.72
C ALA A 120 -13.42 -8.37 5.35
N CYS A 121 -12.70 -8.77 6.41
CA CYS A 121 -12.90 -10.05 7.07
C CYS A 121 -14.31 -10.15 7.70
N GLY A 122 -15.10 -11.13 7.24
CA GLY A 122 -16.48 -11.31 7.68
C GLY A 122 -17.48 -10.29 7.10
N PHE A 123 -17.08 -9.46 6.13
CA PHE A 123 -17.96 -8.48 5.50
C PHE A 123 -19.16 -9.14 4.80
N GLU A 124 -18.93 -10.20 4.01
CA GLU A 124 -19.99 -10.95 3.32
C GLU A 124 -21.04 -11.48 4.31
N THR A 125 -20.59 -12.01 5.44
CA THR A 125 -21.48 -12.59 6.45
C THR A 125 -22.31 -11.51 7.13
N ASP A 126 -21.67 -10.40 7.53
CA ASP A 126 -22.37 -9.26 8.13
C ASP A 126 -23.41 -8.67 7.17
N LEU A 127 -23.05 -8.53 5.90
CA LEU A 127 -23.93 -8.03 4.85
C LEU A 127 -25.16 -8.91 4.74
N ARG A 128 -24.97 -10.23 4.61
CA ARG A 128 -26.09 -11.18 4.50
C ARG A 128 -26.93 -11.23 5.76
N THR A 129 -26.34 -11.15 6.95
CA THR A 129 -27.11 -11.10 8.20
C THR A 129 -27.98 -9.85 8.27
N HIS A 130 -27.45 -8.68 7.90
CA HIS A 130 -28.21 -7.42 7.94
C HIS A 130 -29.28 -7.35 6.84
N THR A 131 -29.07 -7.97 5.68
CA THR A 131 -30.03 -7.97 4.57
C THR A 131 -30.86 -9.25 4.50
N GLN A 132 -30.87 -10.10 5.53
CA GLN A 132 -31.59 -11.39 5.54
C GLN A 132 -31.27 -12.29 4.33
N GLY A 133 -30.01 -12.25 3.87
CA GLY A 133 -29.51 -13.01 2.73
C GLY A 133 -29.89 -12.46 1.35
N GLN A 134 -30.55 -11.30 1.28
CA GLN A 134 -30.99 -10.70 0.02
C GLN A 134 -29.86 -10.01 -0.77
N ALA A 135 -28.87 -9.44 -0.08
CA ALA A 135 -27.69 -8.88 -0.72
C ALA A 135 -26.55 -9.89 -0.81
N PHE A 136 -25.75 -9.78 -1.86
CA PHE A 136 -24.59 -10.62 -2.13
C PHE A 136 -23.42 -9.75 -2.60
N CYS A 137 -22.20 -10.04 -2.12
CA CYS A 137 -20.99 -9.32 -2.51
C CYS A 137 -19.98 -10.25 -3.19
N GLN A 138 -19.23 -9.70 -4.13
CA GLN A 138 -18.03 -10.30 -4.69
C GLN A 138 -16.84 -9.44 -4.31
N GLN A 139 -15.90 -10.04 -3.59
CA GLN A 139 -14.67 -9.38 -3.14
C GLN A 139 -13.56 -9.64 -4.16
N LEU A 140 -13.06 -8.61 -4.81
CA LEU A 140 -11.92 -8.69 -5.73
C LEU A 140 -10.81 -7.78 -5.21
N PHE A 141 -9.55 -8.20 -5.33
CA PHE A 141 -8.44 -7.28 -5.09
C PHE A 141 -8.39 -6.23 -6.21
N ASP A 142 -8.21 -4.94 -5.85
CA ASP A 142 -8.15 -3.84 -6.82
C ASP A 142 -6.84 -3.05 -6.74
N HIS A 143 -6.57 -2.38 -5.61
CA HIS A 143 -5.39 -1.50 -5.50
C HIS A 143 -4.82 -1.37 -4.08
N TRP A 144 -3.76 -0.58 -4.01
CA TRP A 144 -2.98 -0.26 -2.83
C TRP A 144 -3.25 1.20 -2.44
N GLN A 145 -3.63 1.46 -1.19
CA GLN A 145 -3.78 2.81 -0.65
C GLN A 145 -2.89 2.96 0.58
N ILE A 146 -2.28 4.12 0.70
CA ILE A 146 -1.48 4.47 1.88
C ILE A 146 -2.37 4.46 3.10
N VAL A 147 -1.96 3.71 4.11
CA VAL A 147 -2.64 3.68 5.41
C VAL A 147 -2.51 5.05 6.07
N PRO A 148 -3.61 5.65 6.56
CA PRO A 148 -3.54 6.92 7.28
C PRO A 148 -2.64 6.81 8.52
N GLY A 149 -1.81 7.84 8.73
CA GLY A 149 -0.87 7.93 9.84
C GLY A 149 0.59 7.78 9.44
N ASP A 150 1.48 8.04 10.40
CA ASP A 150 2.91 7.81 10.26
C ASP A 150 3.30 6.49 10.98
N PRO A 151 3.91 5.51 10.29
CA PRO A 151 4.40 4.29 10.93
C PRO A 151 5.61 4.51 11.86
N LEU A 152 6.36 5.60 11.70
CA LEU A 152 7.58 5.88 12.46
C LEU A 152 7.36 6.75 13.70
N ASP A 153 6.15 7.27 13.89
CA ASP A 153 5.82 8.09 15.06
C ASP A 153 5.80 7.24 16.36
N ALA A 154 6.85 7.40 17.15
CA ALA A 154 7.03 6.73 18.44
C ALA A 154 6.22 7.39 19.59
N SER A 155 5.65 8.58 19.38
CA SER A 155 4.82 9.25 20.39
C SER A 155 3.48 8.56 20.60
N ILE A 156 3.05 7.76 19.62
CA ILE A 156 1.78 7.05 19.62
C ILE A 156 1.86 5.82 20.54
N VAL A 157 1.15 5.89 21.66
CA VAL A 157 0.99 4.75 22.58
C VAL A 157 -0.14 3.84 22.11
N LEU A 158 0.22 2.62 21.71
CA LEU A 158 -0.73 1.60 21.30
C LEU A 158 -1.15 0.74 22.50
N ARG A 159 -2.46 0.61 22.71
CA ARG A 159 -3.03 -0.22 23.77
C ARG A 159 -3.34 -1.62 23.24
N PRO A 160 -2.90 -2.69 23.92
CA PRO A 160 -3.25 -4.05 23.52
C PRO A 160 -4.77 -4.27 23.55
N LEU A 161 -5.28 -5.03 22.58
CA LEU A 161 -6.71 -5.43 22.47
C LEU A 161 -7.70 -4.29 22.22
N GLU A 162 -7.24 -3.06 22.01
CA GLU A 162 -8.07 -1.95 21.55
C GLU A 162 -7.86 -1.70 20.05
N THR A 163 -8.90 -1.23 19.37
CA THR A 163 -8.80 -0.78 17.98
C THR A 163 -8.12 0.58 17.94
N SER A 164 -7.12 0.71 17.07
CA SER A 164 -6.42 1.98 16.88
C SER A 164 -7.28 2.97 16.10
N SER A 165 -7.12 4.26 16.40
CA SER A 165 -7.73 5.33 15.62
C SER A 165 -7.20 5.33 14.17
N ALA A 166 -7.93 5.95 13.25
CA ALA A 166 -7.52 6.00 11.84
C ALA A 166 -6.13 6.62 11.66
N GLN A 167 -5.76 7.64 12.44
CA GLN A 167 -4.45 8.30 12.36
C GLN A 167 -3.30 7.45 12.92
N HIS A 168 -3.59 6.49 13.78
CA HIS A 168 -2.58 5.65 14.43
C HIS A 168 -2.44 4.27 13.76
N LEU A 169 -3.22 4.02 12.70
CA LEU A 169 -3.34 2.72 12.07
C LEU A 169 -2.02 2.28 11.44
N ALA A 170 -1.28 3.20 10.81
CA ALA A 170 0.01 2.92 10.20
C ALA A 170 1.02 2.38 11.22
N ARG A 171 1.15 3.06 12.37
CA ARG A 171 2.02 2.63 13.49
C ARG A 171 1.58 1.29 14.06
N ASP A 172 0.28 1.10 14.27
CA ASP A 172 -0.26 -0.16 14.81
C ASP A 172 0.03 -1.36 13.90
N PHE A 173 -0.23 -1.22 12.60
CA PHE A 173 0.08 -2.25 11.61
C PHE A 173 1.57 -2.54 11.54
N MET A 174 2.41 -1.51 11.57
CA MET A 174 3.86 -1.67 11.55
C MET A 174 4.35 -2.44 12.78
N VAL A 175 3.98 -2.01 13.99
CA VAL A 175 4.43 -2.65 15.25
C VAL A 175 3.93 -4.09 15.35
N LYS A 176 2.63 -4.34 15.09
CA LYS A 176 2.06 -5.71 15.16
C LYS A 176 2.70 -6.65 14.15
N THR A 177 2.93 -6.18 12.92
CA THR A 177 3.60 -6.98 11.89
C THR A 177 5.03 -7.32 12.29
N ARG A 178 5.78 -6.35 12.82
CA ARG A 178 7.15 -6.56 13.30
C ARG A 178 7.22 -7.54 14.48
N ARG A 179 6.35 -7.39 15.48
CA ARG A 179 6.21 -8.34 16.59
C ARG A 179 5.93 -9.76 16.08
N ARG A 180 5.00 -9.92 15.14
CA ARG A 180 4.69 -11.22 14.50
C ARG A 180 5.89 -11.83 13.78
N LYS A 181 6.73 -11.00 13.17
CA LYS A 181 7.96 -11.43 12.47
C LYS A 181 9.16 -11.60 13.41
N GLY A 182 9.01 -11.36 14.72
CA GLY A 182 10.10 -11.46 15.70
C GLY A 182 11.12 -10.31 15.61
N LEU A 183 10.72 -9.17 15.05
CA LEU A 183 11.56 -7.97 14.92
C LEU A 183 11.30 -6.99 16.06
N SER A 184 12.27 -6.10 16.35
CA SER A 184 12.12 -5.00 17.30
C SER A 184 10.98 -4.08 16.91
N GLU A 185 10.26 -3.52 17.88
CA GLU A 185 9.15 -2.60 17.62
C GLU A 185 9.62 -1.30 16.99
N ASP A 186 10.74 -0.77 17.48
CA ASP A 186 11.34 0.43 16.93
C ASP A 186 12.12 0.11 15.66
N VAL A 187 11.79 0.88 14.63
CA VAL A 187 12.52 0.96 13.36
C VAL A 187 13.60 2.01 13.55
N SER A 188 14.69 1.64 14.19
CA SER A 188 15.85 2.51 14.26
C SER A 188 16.61 2.44 12.93
N ILE A 189 16.71 3.58 12.27
CA ILE A 189 17.55 3.79 11.08
C ILE A 189 19.01 3.46 11.42
N ASN A 190 19.43 3.65 12.69
CA ASN A 190 20.78 3.36 13.19
C ASN A 190 21.21 1.90 13.01
N LYS A 191 20.26 0.97 12.83
CA LYS A 191 20.59 -0.43 12.58
C LYS A 191 21.15 -0.68 11.17
N TYR A 192 20.95 0.27 10.25
CA TYR A 192 21.20 0.08 8.82
C TYR A 192 22.19 1.08 8.22
N PHE A 193 22.51 2.16 8.94
CA PHE A 193 23.42 3.22 8.50
C PHE A 193 24.61 3.33 9.45
N ASP A 194 25.80 3.57 8.88
CA ASP A 194 27.02 3.77 9.66
C ASP A 194 27.00 5.14 10.38
N ASP A 195 27.67 5.24 11.54
CA ASP A 195 27.72 6.45 12.37
C ASP A 195 28.09 7.74 11.61
N PRO A 196 29.05 7.74 10.65
CA PRO A 196 29.36 8.94 9.87
C PRO A 196 28.19 9.39 8.98
N MET A 197 27.40 8.44 8.45
CA MET A 197 26.27 8.73 7.58
C MET A 197 25.06 9.23 8.39
N LEU A 198 24.86 8.72 9.61
CA LEU A 198 23.85 9.22 10.54
C LEU A 198 24.12 10.67 10.96
N MET A 199 25.38 11.01 11.26
CA MET A 199 25.80 12.38 11.59
C MET A 199 25.56 13.35 10.42
N ALA A 200 25.83 12.91 9.19
CA ALA A 200 25.55 13.71 7.99
C ALA A 200 24.04 13.88 7.72
N LEU A 201 23.22 12.88 8.00
CA LEU A 201 21.76 12.98 7.88
C LEU A 201 21.15 13.87 8.97
N ALA A 202 21.68 13.81 10.20
CA ALA A 202 21.27 14.66 11.30
C ALA A 202 21.60 16.15 11.05
N SER A 203 22.75 16.45 10.44
CA SER A 203 23.12 17.83 10.08
C SER A 203 22.30 18.40 8.91
N SER A 204 21.67 17.53 8.12
CA SER A 204 20.86 17.90 6.95
C SER A 204 19.40 18.21 7.29
N ASP A 205 18.98 18.08 8.55
CA ASP A 205 17.59 18.29 9.05
C ASP A 205 16.53 17.39 8.37
N ILE A 206 16.96 16.39 7.60
CA ILE A 206 16.09 15.44 6.86
C ILE A 206 15.37 14.47 7.81
N LEU A 207 15.91 14.27 9.03
CA LEU A 207 15.39 13.31 10.00
C LEU A 207 14.26 13.85 10.89
N GLY A 208 13.84 15.10 10.72
CA GLY A 208 12.60 15.65 11.31
C GLY A 208 12.34 15.24 12.76
N GLY A 209 13.08 15.83 13.72
CA GLY A 209 12.82 15.64 15.15
C GLY A 209 14.06 15.92 15.99
N GLY A 210 14.05 17.06 16.67
CA GLY A 210 15.17 17.56 17.45
C GLY A 210 15.69 16.53 18.47
N MET A 211 16.97 16.19 18.32
CA MET A 211 17.78 15.86 19.49
C MET A 211 17.92 17.15 20.31
N SER A 212 17.03 17.34 21.28
CA SER A 212 17.30 18.25 22.38
C SER A 212 18.57 17.75 23.07
N THR A 213 19.62 18.53 22.92
CA THR A 213 20.86 18.37 23.67
C THR A 213 20.63 18.96 25.05
N ASP A 214 20.22 18.10 25.98
CA ASP A 214 20.47 18.28 27.41
C ASP A 214 21.36 17.12 27.91
#